data_AF-A0A2R6JWA5-F1
#
_entry.id   AF-A0A2R6JWA5-F1
#
_cell.length_a   1.000
_cell.length_b   1.000
_cell.length_c   1.000
_cell.angle_alpha   90.00
_cell.angle_beta   90.00
_cell.angle_gamma   90.00
#
_symmetry.space_group_name_H-M   'P 1'
#
loop_
_entity.id
_entity.type
_entity.pdbx_description
1 polymer ?
#
loop_
_entity_poly.entity_id
_entity_poly.type
_entity_poly.pdbx_seq_one_letter_code
_entity_poly.pdbx_strand_id
1 'polypeptide(L)'
;MARFKGFEFRVPAEGRVLVTNVSYGDEEKEEHRYVVTVENGVVWGCTCPHHQHRSARCKHMRATENTEAVMLAASTDNEEDR
;
A
#
# COMPACT_ATOMS: atom_id res chain seq x y z
N MET A 1 -3.55 5.11 -16.98
CA MET A 1 -3.08 4.24 -15.88
C MET A 1 -1.97 4.97 -15.15
N ALA A 2 -2.24 5.52 -13.97
CA ALA A 2 -1.27 6.29 -13.20
C ALA A 2 -0.20 5.32 -12.65
N ARG A 3 0.97 5.27 -13.31
CA ARG A 3 2.12 4.49 -12.85
C ARG A 3 2.95 5.39 -11.96
N PHE A 4 2.79 5.28 -10.63
CA PHE A 4 3.84 5.74 -9.71
C PHE A 4 5.08 4.93 -10.05
N LYS A 5 6.00 5.53 -10.83
CA LYS A 5 7.21 4.88 -11.34
C LYS A 5 7.97 4.29 -10.15
N GLY A 6 7.89 2.97 -9.96
CA GLY A 6 8.60 2.26 -8.91
C GLY A 6 7.74 1.52 -7.87
N PHE A 7 6.41 1.60 -7.89
CA PHE A 7 5.58 0.82 -6.95
C PHE A 7 4.58 -0.10 -7.65
N GLU A 8 4.55 -1.36 -7.23
CA GLU A 8 3.46 -2.31 -7.48
C GLU A 8 2.57 -2.39 -6.24
N PHE A 9 1.25 -2.44 -6.44
CA PHE A 9 0.26 -2.57 -5.39
C PHE A 9 -0.50 -3.88 -5.51
N ARG A 10 -0.73 -4.56 -4.39
CA ARG A 10 -1.69 -5.67 -4.26
C ARG A 10 -2.55 -5.45 -3.03
N VAL A 11 -3.81 -5.82 -3.09
CA VAL A 11 -4.73 -5.76 -1.94
C VAL A 11 -5.04 -7.20 -1.52
N PRO A 12 -4.22 -7.80 -0.62
CA PRO A 12 -4.42 -9.19 -0.21
C PRO A 12 -5.67 -9.41 0.65
N ALA A 13 -6.14 -8.36 1.32
CA ALA A 13 -7.32 -8.35 2.17
C ALA A 13 -7.80 -6.91 2.33
N GLU A 14 -9.03 -6.74 2.78
CA GLU A 14 -9.58 -5.45 3.18
C GLU A 14 -8.65 -4.75 4.19
N GLY A 15 -8.54 -3.44 4.03
CA GLY A 15 -7.73 -2.58 4.88
C GLY A 15 -6.22 -2.82 4.80
N ARG A 16 -5.76 -3.68 3.89
CA ARG A 16 -4.32 -3.98 3.71
C ARG A 16 -3.90 -3.83 2.27
N VAL A 17 -2.92 -2.97 2.04
CA VAL A 17 -2.29 -2.78 0.74
C VAL A 17 -0.84 -3.19 0.83
N LEU A 18 -0.47 -4.24 0.10
CA LEU A 18 0.91 -4.63 -0.12
C LEU A 18 1.52 -3.73 -1.19
N VAL A 19 2.53 -2.95 -0.81
CA VAL A 19 3.30 -2.06 -1.68
C VAL A 19 4.68 -2.66 -1.89
N THR A 20 5.03 -2.94 -3.14
CA THR A 20 6.35 -3.46 -3.52
C THR A 20 7.12 -2.38 -4.27
N ASN A 21 8.30 -2.00 -3.78
CA ASN A 21 9.16 -1.07 -4.50
C ASN A 21 9.97 -1.81 -5.58
N VAL A 22 9.55 -1.69 -6.84
CA VAL A 22 10.16 -2.35 -7.99
C VAL A 22 11.33 -1.56 -8.59
N SER A 23 11.73 -0.43 -8.00
CA SER A 23 12.87 0.36 -8.49
C SER A 23 14.24 -0.29 -8.24
N TYR A 24 14.34 -1.26 -7.34
CA TYR A 24 15.59 -1.91 -6.95
C TYR A 24 15.87 -3.21 -7.74
N GLY A 25 15.00 -3.60 -8.68
CA GLY A 25 15.16 -4.83 -9.47
C GLY A 25 14.51 -6.06 -8.84
N ASP A 26 14.50 -7.18 -9.59
CA ASP A 26 13.74 -8.39 -9.23
C ASP A 26 14.29 -9.17 -8.02
N GLU A 27 15.57 -9.02 -7.71
CA GLU A 27 16.24 -9.70 -6.60
C GLU A 27 15.94 -9.01 -5.25
N GLU A 28 15.89 -7.68 -5.23
CA GLU A 28 15.66 -6.88 -4.01
C GLU A 28 14.17 -6.54 -3.79
N LYS A 29 13.28 -6.87 -4.75
CA LYS A 29 11.85 -6.57 -4.65
C LYS A 29 11.19 -7.18 -3.41
N GLU A 30 11.66 -8.34 -2.96
CA GLU A 30 11.08 -9.06 -1.82
C GLU A 30 11.39 -8.36 -0.49
N GLU A 31 12.59 -7.80 -0.37
CA GLU A 31 13.05 -7.02 0.79
C GLU A 31 12.41 -5.63 0.84
N HIS A 32 11.73 -5.22 -0.23
CA HIS A 32 11.06 -3.93 -0.34
C HIS A 32 9.54 -4.05 -0.51
N ARG A 33 8.97 -5.06 0.17
CA ARG A 33 7.54 -5.21 0.36
C ARG A 33 7.10 -4.64 1.70
N TYR A 34 6.12 -3.76 1.67
CA TYR A 34 5.57 -3.11 2.85
C TYR A 34 4.05 -3.18 2.85
N VAL A 35 3.44 -3.36 4.02
CA VAL A 35 1.99 -3.33 4.17
C VAL A 35 1.60 -1.94 4.62
N VAL A 36 0.69 -1.31 3.88
CA VAL A 36 0.01 -0.08 4.23
C VAL A 36 -1.36 -0.45 4.76
N THR A 37 -1.70 0.06 5.94
CA THR A 37 -3.02 -0.14 6.55
C THR A 37 -3.94 0.98 6.13
N VAL A 38 -5.12 0.61 5.63
CA VAL A 38 -6.20 1.50 5.23
C VAL A 38 -7.39 1.18 6.12
N GLU A 39 -8.01 2.18 6.73
CA GLU A 39 -9.24 2.00 7.51
C GLU A 39 -10.17 3.16 7.20
N ASN A 40 -11.44 2.87 6.91
CA ASN A 40 -12.46 3.85 6.56
C ASN A 40 -12.02 4.79 5.41
N GLY A 41 -11.35 4.27 4.39
CA GLY A 41 -10.86 5.07 3.26
C GLY A 41 -9.68 5.99 3.59
N VAL A 42 -9.04 5.82 4.74
CA VAL A 42 -7.90 6.63 5.19
C VAL A 42 -6.69 5.73 5.41
N VAL A 43 -5.53 6.17 4.92
CA VAL A 43 -4.26 5.48 5.20
C VAL A 43 -3.79 5.81 6.62
N TRP A 44 -3.70 4.79 7.45
CA TRP A 44 -3.35 4.90 8.87
C TRP A 44 -1.89 4.60 9.17
N GLY A 45 -1.29 3.63 8.47
CA GLY A 45 0.05 3.17 8.82
C GLY A 45 0.78 2.47 7.69
N CYS A 46 2.07 2.22 7.90
CA CYS A 46 2.90 1.45 6.99
C CYS A 46 3.98 0.67 7.75
N THR A 47 4.26 -0.57 7.34
CA THR A 47 5.30 -1.40 7.96
C THR A 47 6.73 -1.03 7.55
N CYS A 48 6.93 0.00 6.73
CA CYS A 48 8.28 0.43 6.34
C CYS A 48 9.05 1.02 7.53
N PRO A 49 10.39 0.86 7.59
CA PRO A 49 11.21 1.37 8.70
C PRO A 49 11.02 2.86 8.97
N HIS A 50 10.82 3.66 7.92
CA HIS A 50 10.60 5.10 8.06
C HIS A 50 9.36 5.43 8.91
N HIS A 51 8.24 4.72 8.69
CA HIS A 51 7.04 4.94 9.48
C HIS A 51 7.16 4.30 10.86
N GLN A 52 7.71 3.08 10.98
CA GLN A 52 7.87 2.43 12.28
C GLN A 52 8.76 3.23 13.25
N HIS A 53 9.85 3.83 12.76
CA HIS A 53 10.78 4.56 13.62
C HIS A 53 10.37 6.02 13.88
N ARG A 54 9.60 6.64 12.99
CA ARG A 54 9.30 8.08 13.06
C ARG A 54 7.82 8.42 13.16
N SER A 55 6.93 7.43 13.05
CA SER A 55 5.48 7.60 12.93
C SER A 55 5.10 8.64 11.86
N ALA A 56 5.95 8.82 10.85
CA ALA A 56 5.81 9.85 9.83
C ALA A 56 5.17 9.26 8.56
N ARG A 57 4.46 10.10 7.79
CA ARG A 57 3.92 9.70 6.48
C ARG A 57 5.07 9.38 5.53
N CYS A 58 5.10 8.14 5.06
CA CYS A 58 6.12 7.65 4.13
C CYS A 58 5.63 7.73 2.68
N LYS A 59 6.56 7.57 1.73
CA LYS A 59 6.25 7.53 0.29
C LYS A 59 5.27 6.42 -0.08
N HIS A 60 5.26 5.30 0.65
CA HIS A 60 4.34 4.18 0.39
C HIS A 60 2.90 4.57 0.71
N MET A 61 2.67 5.18 1.88
CA MET A 61 1.34 5.70 2.26
C MET A 61 0.84 6.70 1.21
N ARG A 62 1.70 7.66 0.82
CA ARG A 62 1.34 8.67 -0.18
C ARG A 62 1.05 8.07 -1.56
N ALA A 63 1.79 7.05 -1.97
CA ALA A 63 1.59 6.37 -3.24
C ALA A 63 0.28 5.55 -3.24
N THR A 64 -0.05 4.91 -2.11
CA THR A 64 -1.34 4.24 -1.88
C THR A 64 -2.48 5.24 -1.94
N GLU A 65 -2.42 6.34 -1.18
CA GLU A 65 -3.45 7.39 -1.16
C GLU A 65 -3.72 7.98 -2.55
N ASN A 66 -2.68 8.14 -3.37
CA ASN A 66 -2.81 8.71 -4.71
C ASN A 66 -3.23 7.68 -5.77
N THR A 67 -3.49 6.42 -5.37
CA THR A 67 -3.96 5.39 -6.29
C THR A 67 -5.40 5.03 -5.94
N GLU A 68 -6.36 5.75 -6.54
CA GLU A 68 -7.79 5.65 -6.25
C GLU A 68 -8.32 4.21 -6.32
N ALA A 69 -7.92 3.44 -7.33
CA ALA A 69 -8.34 2.05 -7.48
C ALA A 69 -7.86 1.16 -6.31
N VAL A 70 -6.67 1.44 -5.76
CA VAL A 70 -6.12 0.71 -4.60
C VAL A 70 -6.84 1.12 -3.33
N MET A 71 -7.10 2.43 -3.15
CA MET A 71 -7.88 2.92 -2.02
C MET A 71 -9.29 2.34 -2.02
N LEU A 72 -9.96 2.31 -3.18
CA LEU A 72 -11.28 1.72 -3.32
C LEU A 72 -11.25 0.23 -2.95
N ALA A 73 -10.37 -0.55 -3.59
CA ALA A 73 -10.25 -1.98 -3.34
C ALA A 73 -9.89 -2.32 -1.88
N ALA A 74 -9.11 -1.47 -1.22
CA ALA A 74 -8.77 -1.65 0.19
C ALA A 74 -9.86 -1.20 1.16
N SER A 75 -10.84 -0.41 0.70
CA SER A 75 -11.91 0.17 1.53
C SER A 75 -13.28 -0.47 1.32
N THR A 76 -13.46 -1.22 0.23
CA THR A 76 -14.67 -2.01 0.02
C THR A 76 -14.66 -3.22 0.92
N ASP A 77 -15.65 -3.28 1.81
CA ASP A 77 -16.20 -4.50 2.37
C ASP A 77 -16.37 -5.51 1.23
N ASN A 78 -15.85 -6.72 1.39
CA ASN A 78 -16.19 -7.80 0.47
C ASN A 78 -17.66 -8.16 0.69
N GLU A 79 -18.57 -7.43 0.05
CA GLU A 79 -19.99 -7.82 -0.14
C GLU A 79 -20.08 -9.04 -1.08
N GLU A 80 -19.34 -10.11 -0.78
CA GLU A 80 -19.56 -11.46 -1.31
C GLU A 80 -20.01 -12.38 -0.15
N ASP A 81 -21.12 -12.03 0.51
CA ASP A 81 -21.98 -12.97 1.25
C ASP A 81 -23.38 -12.34 1.42
N ARG A 82 -24.22 -12.42 0.38
CA ARG A 82 -25.67 -12.27 0.50
C ARG A 82 -26.41 -13.11 -0.53
#